data_AF-A0A7Z8R0S5-F1
#
_entry.id   AF-A0A7Z8R0S5-F1
#
_cell.length_a   1.000
_cell.length_b   1.000
_cell.length_c   1.000
_cell.angle_alpha   90.00
_cell.angle_beta   90.00
_cell.angle_gamma   90.00
#
_symmetry.space_group_name_H-M   'P 1'
#
loop_
_entity.id
_entity.type
_entity.pdbx_description
1 polymer ?
#
loop_
_entity_poly.entity_id
_entity_poly.type
_entity_poly.pdbx_seq_one_letter_code
_entity_poly.pdbx_strand_id
1 'polypeptide(L)'
;MSLLFPELRSLFLQKKQGSTSLASDLLQGHDSTSKHDALEAIDILVRYKTTVHDFTDEIIEFWPLPRRIMQRYQFDDAEQLNEWLDTFA
;
A
#
# COMPACT_ATOMS: atom_id res chain seq x y z
N MET A 1 -7.76 16.51 -24.93
CA MET A 1 -7.43 15.08 -24.86
C MET A 1 -7.77 14.59 -23.46
N SER A 2 -8.79 13.76 -23.33
CA SER A 2 -9.13 13.07 -22.09
C SER A 2 -9.48 11.64 -22.49
N LEU A 3 -8.66 10.67 -22.08
CA LEU A 3 -8.93 9.25 -22.28
C LEU A 3 -10.01 8.84 -21.27
N LEU A 4 -11.26 8.85 -21.72
CA LEU A 4 -12.42 8.42 -20.94
C LEU A 4 -12.50 6.89 -20.99
N PHE A 5 -12.43 6.28 -19.80
CA PHE A 5 -12.49 4.85 -19.48
C PHE A 5 -13.79 4.14 -19.95
N PRO A 6 -13.79 3.36 -21.05
CA PRO A 6 -14.95 2.56 -21.44
C PRO A 6 -14.79 1.08 -21.09
N GLU A 7 -13.56 0.62 -20.79
CA GLU A 7 -13.19 -0.80 -20.72
C GLU A 7 -13.60 -1.50 -19.42
N LEU A 8 -13.73 -0.79 -18.30
CA LEU A 8 -14.09 -1.43 -17.02
C LEU A 8 -15.57 -1.83 -16.92
N ARG A 9 -16.44 -1.28 -17.77
CA ARG A 9 -17.88 -1.53 -17.71
C ARG A 9 -18.27 -2.90 -18.31
N SER A 10 -17.45 -3.43 -19.24
CA SER A 10 -17.72 -4.73 -19.87
C SER A 10 -17.49 -5.90 -18.89
N LEU A 11 -16.54 -5.77 -17.98
CA LEU A 11 -16.18 -6.80 -16.99
C LEU A 11 -17.30 -7.04 -15.96
N PHE A 12 -18.08 -6.01 -15.63
CA PHE A 12 -19.18 -6.13 -14.65
C PHE A 12 -20.45 -6.76 -15.21
N LEU A 13 -20.65 -6.74 -16.53
CA LEU A 13 -21.87 -7.21 -17.19
C LEU A 13 -21.91 -8.72 -17.43
N GLN A 14 -20.79 -9.43 -17.28
CA GLN A 14 -20.72 -10.88 -17.48
C GLN A 14 -21.12 -11.71 -16.24
N LYS A 15 -21.49 -11.06 -15.12
CA LYS A 15 -21.89 -11.74 -13.88
C LYS A 15 -23.35 -12.17 -13.90
N LYS A 16 -23.72 -13.03 -14.85
CA LYS A 16 -25.03 -13.70 -14.85
C LYS A 16 -24.99 -15.11 -15.45
N GLN A 17 -24.00 -15.93 -15.09
CA GLN A 17 -24.10 -17.39 -15.21
C GLN A 17 -22.94 -18.11 -14.50
N GLY A 18 -23.28 -19.09 -13.66
CA GLY A 18 -22.47 -20.30 -13.44
C GLY A 18 -21.14 -20.17 -12.71
N SER A 19 -21.19 -20.39 -11.39
CA SER A 19 -20.27 -21.27 -10.63
C SER A 19 -18.87 -21.54 -11.22
N THR A 20 -17.92 -20.63 -10.99
CA THR A 20 -16.53 -20.96 -10.60
C THR A 20 -15.84 -19.67 -10.14
N SER A 21 -15.32 -19.67 -8.91
CA SER A 21 -14.70 -18.51 -8.27
C SER A 21 -13.32 -18.21 -8.89
N LEU A 22 -13.28 -17.48 -10.01
CA LEU A 22 -12.04 -16.90 -10.55
C LEU A 22 -11.43 -15.84 -9.62
N ALA A 23 -12.22 -15.30 -8.69
CA ALA A 23 -11.74 -14.36 -7.68
C ALA A 23 -10.74 -15.03 -6.71
N SER A 24 -10.91 -16.32 -6.41
CA SER A 24 -10.03 -17.03 -5.48
C SER A 24 -8.63 -17.26 -6.06
N ASP A 25 -8.53 -17.59 -7.35
CA ASP A 25 -7.25 -17.83 -8.04
C ASP A 25 -6.51 -16.53 -8.38
N LEU A 26 -7.22 -15.42 -8.62
CA LEU A 26 -6.62 -14.09 -8.81
C LEU A 26 -6.10 -13.46 -7.51
N LEU A 27 -6.69 -13.82 -6.36
CA LEU A 27 -6.31 -13.27 -5.06
C LEU A 27 -5.08 -13.98 -4.45
N GLN A 28 -4.86 -15.27 -4.74
CA GLN A 28 -3.70 -16.01 -4.20
C GLN A 28 -2.34 -15.49 -4.68
N GLY A 29 -2.27 -14.95 -5.92
CA GLY A 29 -1.07 -14.27 -6.42
C GLY A 29 -0.94 -12.81 -5.96
N HIS A 30 -2.04 -12.20 -5.50
CA HIS A 30 -2.07 -10.81 -5.06
C HIS A 30 -1.47 -10.62 -3.66
N ASP A 31 -1.51 -11.67 -2.83
CA ASP A 31 -0.94 -11.65 -1.48
C ASP A 31 0.59 -11.57 -1.46
N SER A 32 1.28 -12.22 -2.41
CA SER A 32 2.74 -12.16 -2.50
C SER A 32 3.22 -10.84 -3.09
N THR A 33 2.57 -10.34 -4.15
CA THR A 33 2.87 -9.03 -4.72
C THR A 33 2.57 -7.91 -3.72
N SER A 34 1.43 -7.94 -3.03
CA SER A 34 1.10 -6.95 -2.00
C SER A 34 2.07 -6.97 -0.81
N LYS A 35 2.61 -8.13 -0.46
CA LYS A 35 3.67 -8.25 0.56
C LYS A 35 4.98 -7.66 0.08
N HIS A 36 5.36 -7.92 -1.17
CA HIS A 36 6.57 -7.36 -1.77
C HIS A 36 6.51 -5.82 -1.81
N ASP A 37 5.39 -5.28 -2.30
CA ASP A 37 5.16 -3.83 -2.35
C ASP A 37 5.19 -3.19 -0.95
N ALA A 38 4.70 -3.90 0.08
CA ALA A 38 4.76 -3.43 1.45
C ALA A 38 6.20 -3.42 2.01
N LEU A 39 7.01 -4.42 1.67
CA LEU A 39 8.42 -4.47 2.07
C LEU A 39 9.24 -3.38 1.37
N GLU A 40 8.99 -3.16 0.07
CA GLU A 40 9.63 -2.07 -0.67
C GLU A 40 9.24 -0.70 -0.09
N ALA A 41 7.96 -0.51 0.25
CA ALA A 41 7.50 0.70 0.91
C ALA A 41 8.26 0.94 2.23
N ILE A 42 8.45 -0.10 3.04
CA ILE A 42 9.21 0.00 4.30
C ILE A 42 10.66 0.38 4.03
N ASP A 43 11.33 -0.24 3.05
CA ASP A 43 12.71 0.07 2.67
C ASP A 43 12.87 1.55 2.28
N ILE A 44 11.93 2.09 1.50
CA ILE A 44 11.94 3.51 1.12
C ILE A 44 11.78 4.40 2.36
N LEU A 45 10.93 4.03 3.33
CA LEU A 45 10.76 4.78 4.58
C LEU A 45 12.02 4.74 5.46
N VAL A 46 12.64 3.58 5.63
CA VAL A 46 13.89 3.42 6.38
C VAL A 46 15.00 4.25 5.74
N ARG A 47 15.12 4.18 4.40
CA ARG A 47 16.11 4.95 3.65
C ARG A 47 15.89 6.46 3.79
N TYR A 48 14.66 6.93 3.71
CA TYR A 48 14.35 8.34 3.94
C TYR A 48 14.76 8.76 5.35
N LYS A 49 14.34 8.00 6.37
CA LYS A 49 14.61 8.31 7.77
C LYS A 49 16.12 8.41 8.06
N THR A 50 16.87 7.42 7.59
CA THR A 50 18.33 7.34 7.79
C THR A 50 19.13 8.39 7.03
N THR A 51 18.61 8.93 5.92
CA THR A 51 19.35 9.86 5.05
C THR A 51 18.89 11.31 5.13
N VAL A 52 17.63 11.54 5.51
CA VAL A 52 17.00 12.86 5.48
C VAL A 52 16.65 13.32 6.89
N HIS A 53 15.64 12.71 7.51
CA HIS A 53 15.08 13.15 8.79
C HIS A 53 14.04 12.15 9.32
N ASP A 54 13.78 12.20 10.63
CA ASP A 54 12.64 11.53 11.26
C ASP A 54 11.30 11.97 10.67
N PHE A 55 10.31 11.07 10.67
CA PHE A 55 8.97 11.39 10.23
C PHE A 55 8.28 12.32 11.24
N THR A 56 7.80 13.46 10.75
CA THR A 56 6.92 14.38 11.48
C THR A 56 5.51 14.33 10.90
N ASP A 57 4.52 14.87 11.62
CA ASP A 57 3.14 14.95 11.12
C ASP A 57 3.05 15.67 9.77
N GLU A 58 3.85 16.72 9.56
CA GLU A 58 3.93 17.46 8.29
C GLU A 58 4.43 16.57 7.14
N ILE A 59 5.45 15.74 7.39
CA ILE A 59 5.99 14.81 6.39
C ILE A 59 4.96 13.70 6.10
N ILE A 60 4.26 13.21 7.12
CA ILE A 60 3.21 12.18 6.98
C ILE A 60 1.99 12.73 6.22
N GLU A 61 1.67 14.02 6.37
CA GLU A 61 0.65 14.70 5.59
C GLU A 61 1.06 14.92 4.14
N PHE A 62 2.30 15.32 3.91
CA PHE A 62 2.85 15.56 2.57
C PHE A 62 3.03 14.25 1.78
N TRP A 63 3.49 13.20 2.45
CA TRP A 63 3.77 11.91 1.85
C TRP A 63 2.79 10.85 2.38
N PRO A 64 1.82 10.39 1.56
CA PRO A 64 0.80 9.45 2.03
C PRO A 64 1.33 8.03 2.29
N LEU A 65 2.56 7.71 1.92
CA LEU A 65 3.14 6.36 2.11
C LEU A 65 3.35 6.03 3.61
N PRO A 66 4.03 6.88 4.41
CA PRO A 66 4.06 6.76 5.87
C PRO A 66 2.69 6.50 6.49
N ARG A 67 1.69 7.30 6.12
CA ARG A 67 0.32 7.18 6.63
C ARG A 67 -0.30 5.82 6.32
N ARG A 68 -0.08 5.27 5.12
CA ARG A 68 -0.58 3.93 4.75
C ARG A 68 0.08 2.83 5.55
N ILE A 69 1.38 2.95 5.83
CA ILE A 69 2.11 2.01 6.69
C ILE A 69 1.61 2.10 8.13
N MET A 70 1.46 3.32 8.67
CA MET A 70 0.86 3.54 9.99
C MET A 70 -0.53 2.89 10.11
N GLN A 71 -1.41 3.07 9.10
CA GLN A 71 -2.72 2.43 9.10
C GLN A 71 -2.66 0.90 9.01
N ARG A 72 -1.69 0.36 8.27
CA ARG A 72 -1.53 -1.10 8.10
C ARG A 72 -1.03 -1.77 9.37
N TYR A 73 -0.12 -1.13 10.10
CA TYR A 73 0.50 -1.65 11.31
C TYR A 73 -0.10 -1.08 12.60
N GLN A 74 -1.11 -0.22 12.49
CA GLN A 74 -1.84 0.42 13.60
C GLN A 74 -0.94 1.28 14.50
N PHE A 75 -0.14 2.14 13.88
CA PHE A 75 0.61 3.18 14.60
C PHE A 75 -0.27 4.41 14.79
N ASP A 76 -0.36 4.89 16.03
CA ASP A 76 -1.20 6.02 16.40
C ASP A 76 -0.54 7.38 16.08
N ASP A 77 0.80 7.42 16.09
CA ASP A 77 1.57 8.65 15.97
C ASP A 77 2.89 8.43 15.18
N ALA A 78 3.54 9.54 14.84
CA ALA A 78 4.80 9.54 14.11
C ALA A 78 5.96 8.95 14.93
N GLU A 79 5.92 9.05 16.27
CA GLU A 79 6.97 8.51 17.15
C GLU A 79 7.00 6.98 17.05
N GLN A 80 5.85 6.32 17.13
CA GLN A 80 5.73 4.86 16.96
C GLN A 80 6.25 4.40 15.59
N LEU A 81 5.95 5.16 14.53
CA LEU A 81 6.50 4.87 13.21
C LEU A 81 8.03 4.98 13.21
N ASN A 82 8.58 6.05 13.79
CA ASN A 82 10.02 6.27 13.83
C ASN A 82 10.74 5.19 14.65
N GLU A 83 10.27 4.88 15.86
CA GLU A 83 10.83 3.83 16.71
C GLU A 83 10.79 2.46 16.02
N TRP A 84 9.69 2.17 15.32
CA TRP A 84 9.58 0.94 14.56
C TRP A 84 10.58 0.89 13.39
N LEU A 85 10.74 1.99 12.66
CA LEU A 85 11.71 2.09 11.57
C LEU A 85 13.17 1.99 12.05
N ASP A 86 13.47 2.41 13.29
CA ASP A 86 14.81 2.23 13.89
C ASP A 86 15.20 0.77 14.07
N THR A 87 14.22 -0.15 14.13
CA THR A 87 14.53 -1.59 14.22
C THR A 87 15.07 -2.18 12.92
N PHE A 88 14.97 -1.44 11.81
CA PHE A 88 15.43 -1.86 10.47
C PHE A 88 16.62 -1.05 9.94
N ALA A 89 16.99 0.04 10.62
CA ALA A 89 18.12 0.90 10.28
C ALA A 89 19.45 0.31 10.79
#